data_AF-A0AB33T537-F1
#
_entry.id   AF-A0AB33T537-F1
#
_cell.length_a   1.000
_cell.length_b   1.000
_cell.length_c   1.000
_cell.angle_alpha   90.00
_cell.angle_beta   90.00
_cell.angle_gamma   90.00
#
_symmetry.space_group_name_H-M   'P 1'
#
loop_
_entity.id
_entity.type
_entity.pdbx_description
1 polymer ?
#
loop_
_entity_poly.entity_id
_entity_poly.type
_entity_poly.pdbx_seq_one_letter_code
_entity_poly.pdbx_strand_id
1 'polypeptide(L)'
;MSHVAADARLEPAADDWTETPDVESGSKSEDDHTSDPAAGARPQLLDRAPRLVKRPVAYAVSQTDSMLKTLGRYVDLVVQSFAFLISDIVRLRHPWQDTVIQSWFILTVTVVPAILVSIPFGVIVAVQAGSIISQVGASSISGAAGGLGVIQQGAPIVAALLLGGAAGSAVATDLGARSIREEVDAMRVMGVNPVQRLVTPRLAAILFVSPLLCIFIIFVGIFAGYLVNVGFQGGTPGSYLSSFAAFANVSDVTVAVLKTWLFGVVVILVACQRGLEAKGGARGVADAVNATVVIGVVTVMVLNTVITQIVAMFMPSKVG
;
A
#
# COMPACT_ATOMS: atom_id res chain seq x y z
N MET A 1 55.18 16.43 -36.08
CA MET A 1 54.70 15.04 -35.97
C MET A 1 53.29 15.12 -35.41
N SER A 2 52.32 15.31 -36.30
CA SER A 2 51.49 14.26 -36.91
C SER A 2 50.27 13.97 -36.04
N HIS A 3 49.14 14.61 -36.39
CA HIS A 3 47.93 13.94 -36.91
C HIS A 3 46.97 13.57 -35.75
N VAL A 4 45.66 13.77 -35.77
CA VAL A 4 44.69 14.05 -36.83
C VAL A 4 43.39 14.55 -36.18
N ALA A 5 42.70 15.45 -36.87
CA ALA A 5 41.34 15.90 -36.57
C ALA A 5 40.32 14.86 -37.03
N ALA A 6 39.21 14.69 -36.29
CA ALA A 6 37.97 14.16 -36.88
C ALA A 6 36.75 14.71 -36.15
N ASP A 7 36.03 15.50 -36.93
CA ASP A 7 34.74 16.14 -36.76
C ASP A 7 33.62 15.09 -36.56
N ALA A 8 32.68 15.32 -35.64
CA ALA A 8 31.40 14.62 -35.65
C ALA A 8 30.31 15.47 -34.99
N ARG A 9 29.35 15.83 -35.83
CA ARG A 9 28.25 16.77 -35.64
C ARG A 9 27.22 16.30 -34.61
N LEU A 10 26.62 17.28 -33.96
CA LEU A 10 25.36 17.19 -33.22
C LEU A 10 24.20 17.09 -34.22
N GLU A 11 23.43 16.01 -34.18
CA GLU A 11 22.04 15.96 -34.66
C GLU A 11 21.14 15.42 -33.54
N PRO A 12 20.01 16.07 -33.21
CA PRO A 12 18.97 15.47 -32.39
C PRO A 12 18.00 14.65 -33.26
N ALA A 13 17.92 13.36 -32.96
CA ALA A 13 16.93 12.44 -33.54
C ALA A 13 15.51 12.87 -33.14
N ALA A 14 14.72 13.24 -34.15
CA ALA A 14 13.28 13.37 -34.07
C ALA A 14 12.67 12.01 -34.42
N ASP A 15 12.13 11.30 -33.42
CA ASP A 15 11.37 10.08 -33.65
C ASP A 15 9.90 10.42 -33.92
N ASP A 16 9.63 10.37 -35.21
CA ASP A 16 8.37 10.22 -35.92
C ASP A 16 7.61 8.95 -35.47
N TRP A 17 6.37 9.13 -35.03
CA TRP A 17 5.39 8.04 -34.87
C TRP A 17 4.05 8.45 -35.46
N THR A 18 4.02 8.63 -36.78
CA THR A 18 2.76 8.68 -37.54
C THR A 18 2.87 7.92 -38.87
N GLU A 19 3.10 6.61 -38.81
CA GLU A 19 2.80 5.72 -39.94
C GLU A 19 1.48 4.97 -39.67
N THR A 20 0.41 5.46 -40.29
CA THR A 20 -0.77 4.66 -40.64
C THR A 20 -0.52 4.01 -42.01
N PRO A 21 -0.85 2.73 -42.25
CA PRO A 21 -0.58 2.12 -43.55
C PRO A 21 -1.51 2.68 -44.64
N ASP A 22 -0.89 3.03 -45.77
CA ASP A 22 -1.51 3.41 -47.03
C ASP A 22 -2.48 2.34 -47.54
N VAL A 23 -3.69 2.76 -47.92
CA VAL A 23 -4.60 1.99 -48.78
C VAL A 23 -5.16 2.90 -49.86
N GLU A 24 -4.44 2.97 -50.96
CA GLU A 24 -4.93 3.23 -52.33
C GLU A 24 -3.82 2.71 -53.26
N SER A 25 -4.05 1.88 -54.27
CA SER A 25 -5.03 2.04 -55.33
C SER A 25 -5.32 0.70 -56.01
N GLY A 26 -6.55 0.54 -56.45
CA GLY A 26 -7.04 -0.63 -57.17
C GLY A 26 -6.47 -0.73 -58.59
N SER A 27 -6.14 -1.96 -58.98
CA SER A 27 -5.99 -2.33 -60.38
C SER A 27 -7.36 -2.38 -61.05
N LYS A 28 -7.47 -1.64 -62.15
CA LYS A 28 -8.55 -1.70 -63.15
C LYS A 28 -8.94 -3.13 -63.51
N SER A 29 -10.23 -3.40 -63.47
CA SER A 29 -10.89 -4.31 -64.41
C SER A 29 -12.02 -3.53 -65.07
N GLU A 30 -11.77 -3.13 -66.32
CA GLU A 30 -12.78 -2.76 -67.30
C GLU A 30 -13.67 -3.98 -67.55
N ASP A 31 -14.99 -3.82 -67.38
CA ASP A 31 -16.00 -4.11 -68.39
C ASP A 31 -17.43 -3.94 -67.81
N ASP A 32 -18.19 -3.09 -68.50
CA ASP A 32 -19.53 -3.39 -69.03
C ASP A 32 -20.78 -2.58 -68.58
N HIS A 33 -21.45 -2.10 -69.63
CA HIS A 33 -22.86 -1.71 -69.82
C HIS A 33 -23.58 -0.63 -68.98
N THR A 34 -23.67 0.56 -69.61
CA THR A 34 -24.90 1.31 -70.01
C THR A 34 -26.06 1.60 -69.02
N SER A 35 -26.30 2.92 -68.90
CA SER A 35 -27.58 3.67 -68.80
C SER A 35 -28.52 3.47 -67.60
N ASP A 36 -28.63 4.51 -66.74
CA ASP A 36 -29.82 5.41 -66.69
C ASP A 36 -29.58 6.61 -65.72
N PRO A 37 -29.92 7.87 -66.06
CA PRO A 37 -29.84 9.01 -65.15
C PRO A 37 -31.23 9.39 -64.61
N ALA A 38 -31.60 8.88 -63.43
CA ALA A 38 -32.77 9.38 -62.70
C ALA A 38 -32.39 9.66 -61.24
N ALA A 39 -32.19 10.95 -60.97
CA ALA A 39 -31.83 11.52 -59.69
C ALA A 39 -32.90 11.27 -58.61
N GLY A 40 -32.67 10.24 -57.79
CA GLY A 40 -33.31 10.09 -56.48
C GLY A 40 -32.64 10.98 -55.44
N ALA A 41 -33.13 12.21 -55.30
CA ALA A 41 -32.69 13.13 -54.26
C ALA A 41 -33.36 12.81 -52.90
N ARG A 42 -32.52 12.53 -51.88
CA ARG A 42 -32.76 12.45 -50.41
C ARG A 42 -33.26 11.10 -49.87
N PRO A 43 -32.82 10.60 -48.67
CA PRO A 43 -31.87 11.15 -47.69
C PRO A 43 -30.85 10.12 -47.13
N GLN A 44 -29.53 10.25 -47.41
CA GLN A 44 -28.49 9.42 -46.75
C GLN A 44 -27.89 10.05 -45.47
N LEU A 45 -28.39 11.21 -45.04
CA LEU A 45 -27.81 11.97 -43.92
C LEU A 45 -28.37 11.61 -42.53
N LEU A 46 -29.43 10.81 -42.44
CA LEU A 46 -30.08 10.46 -41.17
C LEU A 46 -29.63 9.12 -40.56
N ASP A 47 -28.71 8.39 -41.19
CA ASP A 47 -28.33 7.03 -40.75
C ASP A 47 -26.93 6.94 -40.10
N ARG A 48 -26.21 8.08 -39.97
CA ARG A 48 -24.88 8.12 -39.31
C ARG A 48 -24.91 8.54 -37.84
N ALA A 49 -26.06 8.92 -37.30
CA ALA A 49 -26.18 9.42 -35.92
C ALA A 49 -25.97 8.37 -34.79
N PRO A 50 -26.35 7.07 -34.91
CA PRO A 50 -26.36 6.20 -33.72
C PRO A 50 -25.03 5.48 -33.42
N ARG A 51 -23.97 5.67 -34.22
CA ARG A 51 -22.67 4.96 -34.02
C ARG A 51 -21.65 5.73 -33.17
N LEU A 52 -21.73 7.06 -33.11
CA LEU A 52 -20.79 7.89 -32.35
C LEU A 52 -21.08 7.90 -30.84
N VAL A 53 -22.34 7.71 -30.45
CA VAL A 53 -22.77 7.72 -29.04
C VAL A 53 -22.57 6.37 -28.34
N LYS A 54 -22.49 5.26 -29.09
CA LYS A 54 -22.34 3.90 -28.51
C LYS A 54 -20.92 3.58 -28.03
N ARG A 55 -19.89 4.25 -28.55
CA ARG A 55 -18.48 4.05 -28.15
C ARG A 55 -18.16 4.51 -26.71
N PRO A 56 -18.59 5.70 -26.23
CA PRO A 56 -18.31 6.11 -24.85
C PRO A 56 -19.08 5.27 -23.81
N VAL A 57 -20.31 4.84 -24.12
CA VAL A 57 -21.11 4.00 -23.21
C VAL A 57 -20.55 2.58 -23.12
N ALA A 58 -20.16 1.97 -24.24
CA ALA A 58 -19.51 0.66 -24.23
C ALA A 58 -18.13 0.70 -23.54
N TYR A 59 -17.40 1.81 -23.64
CA TYR A 59 -16.15 2.03 -22.91
C TYR A 59 -16.39 2.17 -21.40
N ALA A 60 -17.39 2.98 -20.99
CA ALA A 60 -17.76 3.11 -19.57
C ALA A 60 -18.27 1.79 -18.95
N VAL A 61 -19.04 1.00 -19.69
CA VAL A 61 -19.55 -0.31 -19.24
C VAL A 61 -18.42 -1.34 -19.14
N SER A 62 -17.53 -1.43 -20.14
CA SER A 62 -16.40 -2.36 -20.10
C SER A 62 -15.34 -1.98 -19.06
N GLN A 63 -15.17 -0.69 -18.77
CA GLN A 63 -14.32 -0.20 -17.69
C GLN A 63 -14.90 -0.55 -16.32
N THR A 64 -16.22 -0.47 -16.16
CA THR A 64 -16.93 -0.89 -14.93
C THR A 64 -16.75 -2.39 -14.68
N ASP A 65 -16.90 -3.23 -15.72
CA ASP A 65 -16.69 -4.68 -15.62
C ASP A 65 -15.25 -5.05 -15.22
N SER A 66 -14.25 -4.34 -15.74
CA SER A 66 -12.85 -4.59 -15.42
C SER A 66 -12.51 -4.23 -13.97
N MET A 67 -13.09 -3.14 -13.46
CA MET A 67 -12.97 -2.76 -12.05
C MET A 67 -13.65 -3.78 -11.13
N LEU A 68 -14.84 -4.26 -11.48
CA LEU A 68 -15.53 -5.31 -10.72
C LEU A 68 -14.75 -6.62 -10.68
N LYS A 69 -14.13 -7.03 -11.79
CA LYS A 69 -13.30 -8.24 -11.81
C LYS A 69 -12.05 -8.12 -10.94
N THR A 70 -11.42 -6.94 -10.92
CA THR A 70 -10.23 -6.68 -10.09
C THR A 70 -10.57 -6.66 -8.60
N LEU A 71 -11.69 -6.03 -8.24
CA LEU A 71 -12.22 -6.06 -6.87
C LEU A 71 -12.66 -7.47 -6.48
N GLY A 72 -13.32 -8.20 -7.37
CA GLY A 72 -13.72 -9.59 -7.17
C GLY A 72 -12.53 -10.49 -6.84
N ARG A 73 -11.42 -10.40 -7.59
CA ARG A 73 -10.19 -11.15 -7.25
C ARG A 73 -9.60 -10.76 -5.91
N TYR A 74 -9.61 -9.48 -5.55
CA TYR A 74 -9.11 -9.05 -4.24
C TYR A 74 -9.96 -9.66 -3.12
N VAL A 75 -11.28 -9.52 -3.20
CA VAL A 75 -12.21 -10.07 -2.21
C VAL A 75 -12.07 -11.59 -2.11
N ASP A 76 -11.96 -12.28 -3.25
CA ASP A 76 -11.76 -13.73 -3.28
C ASP A 76 -10.44 -14.14 -2.62
N LEU A 77 -9.34 -13.42 -2.90
CA LEU A 77 -8.05 -13.63 -2.23
C LEU A 77 -8.15 -13.41 -0.72
N VAL A 78 -8.83 -12.34 -0.29
CA VAL A 78 -9.04 -12.05 1.13
C VAL A 78 -9.80 -13.21 1.79
N VAL A 79 -10.96 -13.58 1.25
CA VAL A 79 -11.81 -14.65 1.80
C VAL A 79 -11.07 -15.98 1.84
N GLN A 80 -10.41 -16.36 0.75
CA GLN A 80 -9.64 -17.61 0.69
C GLN A 80 -8.48 -17.61 1.67
N SER A 81 -7.74 -16.50 1.79
CA SER A 81 -6.60 -16.42 2.72
C SER A 81 -7.03 -16.58 4.17
N PHE A 82 -8.14 -15.94 4.56
CA PHE A 82 -8.71 -16.11 5.89
C PHE A 82 -9.29 -17.52 6.10
N ALA A 83 -10.01 -18.06 5.13
CA ALA A 83 -10.58 -19.40 5.23
C ALA A 83 -9.49 -20.48 5.36
N PHE A 84 -8.43 -20.39 4.56
CA PHE A 84 -7.29 -21.31 4.65
C PHE A 84 -6.52 -21.12 5.95
N LEU A 85 -6.30 -19.89 6.42
CA LEU A 85 -5.66 -19.65 7.70
C LEU A 85 -6.44 -20.30 8.85
N ILE A 86 -7.75 -20.04 8.92
CA ILE A 86 -8.62 -20.60 9.96
C ILE A 86 -8.67 -22.13 9.85
N SER A 87 -8.87 -22.66 8.64
CA SER A 87 -8.90 -24.11 8.41
C SER A 87 -7.59 -24.79 8.80
N ASP A 88 -6.43 -24.22 8.47
CA ASP A 88 -5.12 -24.80 8.75
C ASP A 88 -4.78 -24.74 10.25
N ILE A 89 -5.21 -23.69 10.94
CA ILE A 89 -5.11 -23.58 12.40
C ILE A 89 -6.00 -24.64 13.07
N VAL A 90 -7.26 -24.74 12.68
CA VAL A 90 -8.23 -25.71 13.24
C VAL A 90 -7.79 -27.15 12.98
N ARG A 91 -7.18 -27.42 11.82
CA ARG A 91 -6.67 -28.75 11.47
C ARG A 91 -5.29 -29.06 12.06
N LEU A 92 -4.68 -28.15 12.84
CA LEU A 92 -3.34 -28.29 13.44
C LEU A 92 -2.22 -28.64 12.45
N ARG A 93 -2.43 -28.42 11.15
CA ARG A 93 -1.44 -28.70 10.09
C ARG A 93 -0.72 -27.44 9.60
N HIS A 94 -0.86 -26.34 10.33
CA HIS A 94 -0.26 -25.08 9.94
C HIS A 94 1.28 -25.19 9.88
N PRO A 95 1.93 -24.77 8.79
CA PRO A 95 3.38 -24.82 8.66
C PRO A 95 4.05 -23.73 9.50
N TRP A 96 4.14 -23.95 10.82
CA TRP A 96 4.70 -23.00 11.79
C TRP A 96 6.13 -22.57 11.46
N GLN A 97 6.92 -23.45 10.84
CA GLN A 97 8.28 -23.14 10.41
C GLN A 97 8.30 -22.00 9.38
N ASP A 98 7.43 -22.07 8.37
CA ASP A 98 7.34 -21.04 7.33
C ASP A 98 6.87 -19.71 7.92
N THR A 99 5.90 -19.74 8.85
CA THR A 99 5.41 -18.54 9.54
C THR A 99 6.49 -17.86 10.38
N VAL A 100 7.32 -18.62 11.09
CA VAL A 100 8.44 -18.06 11.88
C VAL A 100 9.50 -17.44 10.97
N ILE A 101 9.85 -18.11 9.87
CA ILE A 101 10.81 -17.58 8.88
C ILE A 101 10.27 -16.28 8.27
N GLN A 102 9.00 -16.25 7.90
CA GLN A 102 8.36 -15.03 7.36
C GLN A 102 8.27 -13.92 8.40
N SER A 103 8.00 -14.26 9.67
CA SER A 103 7.98 -13.28 10.76
C SER A 103 9.35 -12.64 10.94
N TRP A 104 10.41 -13.45 10.92
CA TRP A 104 11.79 -12.98 11.02
C TRP A 104 12.19 -12.09 9.83
N PHE A 105 11.80 -12.47 8.62
CA PHE A 105 12.02 -11.66 7.42
C PHE A 105 11.35 -10.28 7.53
N ILE A 106 10.06 -10.25 7.88
CA ILE A 106 9.29 -8.99 8.02
C ILE A 106 9.87 -8.12 9.14
N LEU A 107 10.25 -8.71 10.28
CA LEU A 107 10.88 -7.99 11.39
C LEU A 107 12.20 -7.36 10.95
N THR A 108 13.07 -8.12 10.31
CA THR A 108 14.42 -7.64 9.91
C THR A 108 14.33 -6.42 8.98
N VAL A 109 13.37 -6.43 8.05
CA VAL A 109 13.18 -5.33 7.08
C VAL A 109 12.53 -4.10 7.72
N THR A 110 11.79 -4.25 8.83
CA THR A 110 11.02 -3.16 9.45
C THR A 110 11.67 -2.54 10.68
N VAL A 111 12.46 -3.30 11.46
CA VAL A 111 13.00 -2.84 12.75
C VAL A 111 13.95 -1.64 12.60
N VAL A 112 14.88 -1.67 11.65
CA VAL A 112 15.83 -0.55 11.47
C VAL A 112 15.10 0.74 11.05
N PRO A 113 14.25 0.74 10.01
CA PRO A 113 13.41 1.90 9.69
C PRO A 113 12.52 2.33 10.86
N ALA A 114 12.00 1.40 11.66
CA ALA A 114 11.17 1.71 12.82
C ALA A 114 11.92 2.56 13.85
N ILE A 115 13.16 2.20 14.18
CA ILE A 115 13.99 3.00 15.09
C ILE A 115 14.26 4.38 14.49
N LEU A 116 14.67 4.43 13.22
CA LEU A 116 15.06 5.67 12.55
C LEU A 116 13.91 6.67 12.40
N VAL A 117 12.68 6.19 12.21
CA VAL A 117 11.50 7.06 12.09
C VAL A 117 10.90 7.39 13.46
N SER A 118 10.89 6.43 14.38
CA SER A 118 10.25 6.61 15.70
C SER A 118 10.98 7.62 16.59
N ILE A 119 12.30 7.71 16.50
CA ILE A 119 13.09 8.69 17.29
C ILE A 119 12.70 10.13 16.93
N PRO A 120 12.88 10.61 15.68
CA PRO A 120 12.56 11.99 15.34
C PRO A 120 11.06 12.28 15.51
N PHE A 121 10.19 11.32 15.23
CA PHE A 121 8.77 11.47 15.46
C PHE A 121 8.44 11.70 16.95
N GLY A 122 9.00 10.87 17.84
CA GLY A 122 8.82 11.00 19.29
C GLY A 122 9.36 12.34 19.83
N VAL A 123 10.50 12.80 19.30
CA VAL A 123 11.07 14.11 19.62
C VAL A 123 10.14 15.24 19.19
N ILE A 124 9.65 15.24 17.94
CA ILE A 124 8.76 16.28 17.41
C ILE A 124 7.49 16.37 18.27
N VAL A 125 6.85 15.23 18.56
CA VAL A 125 5.62 15.21 19.38
C VAL A 125 5.89 15.71 20.79
N ALA A 126 6.98 15.29 21.43
CA ALA A 126 7.32 15.72 22.79
C ALA A 126 7.65 17.22 22.86
N VAL A 127 8.37 17.77 21.88
CA VAL A 127 8.70 19.20 21.81
C VAL A 127 7.45 20.03 21.52
N GLN A 128 6.61 19.60 20.57
CA GLN A 128 5.39 20.34 20.22
C GLN A 128 4.38 20.33 21.37
N ALA A 129 4.11 19.16 21.96
CA ALA A 129 3.22 19.05 23.10
C ALA A 129 3.76 19.80 24.32
N GLY A 130 5.06 19.68 24.60
CA GLY A 130 5.73 20.38 25.69
C GLY A 130 5.66 21.90 25.54
N SER A 131 5.89 22.42 24.33
CA SER A 131 5.83 23.86 24.03
C SER A 131 4.43 24.45 24.20
N ILE A 132 3.38 23.71 23.81
CA ILE A 132 2.00 24.17 23.98
C ILE A 132 1.64 24.19 25.48
N ILE A 133 2.08 23.19 26.24
CA ILE A 133 1.77 23.06 27.66
C ILE A 133 2.54 24.07 28.51
N SER A 134 3.79 24.36 28.16
CA SER A 134 4.60 25.37 28.86
C SER A 134 4.03 26.78 28.68
N GLN A 135 3.39 27.09 27.55
CA GLN A 135 2.68 28.37 27.33
C GLN A 135 1.52 28.59 28.31
N VAL A 136 0.88 27.51 28.77
CA VAL A 136 -0.23 27.56 29.75
C VAL A 136 0.29 27.35 31.18
N GLY A 137 1.61 27.27 31.38
CA GLY A 137 2.25 27.12 32.69
C GLY A 137 2.15 25.72 33.30
N ALA A 138 1.65 24.72 32.58
CA ALA A 138 1.38 23.38 33.08
C ALA A 138 2.50 22.36 32.78
N SER A 139 3.77 22.79 32.87
CA SER A 139 4.95 22.00 32.45
C SER A 139 5.03 20.60 33.07
N SER A 140 4.46 20.41 34.26
CA SER A 140 4.34 19.13 34.95
C SER A 140 3.59 18.07 34.13
N ILE A 141 2.65 18.43 33.26
CA ILE A 141 1.81 17.50 32.47
C ILE A 141 2.38 17.24 31.06
N SER A 142 3.50 17.88 30.71
CA SER A 142 4.11 17.79 29.37
C SER A 142 4.40 16.35 28.92
N GLY A 143 4.80 15.47 29.84
CA GLY A 143 5.06 14.06 29.56
C GLY A 143 3.83 13.24 29.20
N ALA A 144 2.68 13.53 29.83
CA ALA A 144 1.41 12.89 29.52
C ALA A 144 0.95 13.22 28.10
N ALA A 145 0.97 14.49 27.73
CA ALA A 145 0.48 14.92 26.42
C ALA A 145 1.37 14.45 25.27
N GLY A 146 2.70 14.50 25.44
CA GLY A 146 3.62 13.96 24.45
C GLY A 146 3.45 12.44 24.29
N GLY A 147 3.40 11.71 25.41
CA GLY A 147 3.24 10.25 25.40
C GLY A 147 1.91 9.78 24.81
N LEU A 148 0.80 10.42 25.18
CA LEU A 148 -0.52 10.11 24.62
C LEU A 148 -0.60 10.37 23.11
N GLY A 149 -0.01 11.48 22.64
CA GLY A 149 0.06 11.77 21.20
C GLY A 149 0.83 10.69 20.41
N VAL A 150 1.93 10.20 20.98
CA VAL A 150 2.69 9.08 20.39
C VAL A 150 1.87 7.79 20.42
N ILE A 151 1.21 7.44 21.53
CA ILE A 151 0.45 6.19 21.65
C ILE A 151 -0.77 6.19 20.71
N GLN A 152 -1.61 7.22 20.76
CA GLN A 152 -2.92 7.19 20.12
C GLN A 152 -2.88 7.39 18.60
N GLN A 153 -1.90 8.15 18.10
CA GLN A 153 -1.81 8.53 16.69
C GLN A 153 -0.45 8.24 16.09
N GLY A 154 0.62 8.65 16.78
CA GLY A 154 1.98 8.54 16.27
C GLY A 154 2.39 7.13 15.88
N ALA A 155 2.32 6.21 16.83
CA ALA A 155 2.77 4.84 16.64
C ALA A 155 1.93 4.09 15.59
N PRO A 156 0.58 4.16 15.58
CA PRO A 156 -0.21 3.54 14.51
C PRO A 156 0.10 4.09 13.11
N ILE A 157 0.33 5.40 12.97
CA ILE A 157 0.68 6.03 11.68
C ILE A 157 2.06 5.57 11.21
N VAL A 158 3.07 5.61 12.08
CA VAL A 158 4.43 5.16 11.75
C VAL A 158 4.41 3.67 11.41
N ALA A 159 3.73 2.85 12.20
CA ALA A 159 3.62 1.42 11.93
C ALA A 159 2.91 1.14 10.60
N ALA A 160 1.82 1.85 10.28
CA ALA A 160 1.14 1.75 9.00
C ALA A 160 2.07 2.04 7.80
N LEU A 161 2.85 3.12 7.90
CA LEU A 161 3.79 3.51 6.85
C LEU A 161 4.92 2.48 6.67
N LEU A 162 5.43 1.91 7.76
CA LEU A 162 6.50 0.91 7.71
C LEU A 162 6.00 -0.46 7.24
N LEU A 163 4.81 -0.86 7.68
CA LEU A 163 4.16 -2.07 7.18
C LEU A 163 3.87 -1.93 5.68
N GLY A 164 3.27 -0.81 5.25
CA GLY A 164 2.96 -0.55 3.84
C GLY A 164 4.20 -0.42 2.96
N GLY A 165 5.16 0.38 3.42
CA GLY A 165 6.38 0.72 2.70
C GLY A 165 7.42 -0.39 2.72
N ALA A 166 7.93 -0.77 3.89
CA ALA A 166 9.06 -1.69 3.99
C ALA A 166 8.61 -3.16 3.89
N ALA A 167 7.69 -3.60 4.75
CA ALA A 167 7.21 -4.99 4.74
C ALA A 167 6.42 -5.32 3.47
N GLY A 168 5.49 -4.44 3.08
CA GLY A 168 4.65 -4.60 1.90
C GLY A 168 5.45 -4.69 0.61
N SER A 169 6.43 -3.78 0.42
CA SER A 169 7.32 -3.83 -0.74
C SER A 169 8.17 -5.10 -0.78
N ALA A 170 8.72 -5.53 0.37
CA ALA A 170 9.53 -6.74 0.45
C ALA A 170 8.72 -7.98 0.08
N VAL A 171 7.47 -8.08 0.59
CA VAL A 171 6.55 -9.17 0.26
C VAL A 171 6.14 -9.12 -1.20
N ALA A 172 5.73 -7.96 -1.72
CA ALA A 172 5.33 -7.79 -3.11
C ALA A 172 6.48 -8.11 -4.09
N THR A 173 7.72 -7.76 -3.73
CA THR A 173 8.92 -8.08 -4.53
C THR A 173 9.17 -9.58 -4.56
N ASP A 174 9.12 -10.27 -3.42
CA ASP A 174 9.37 -11.72 -3.37
C ASP A 174 8.27 -12.51 -4.11
N LEU A 175 6.98 -12.18 -3.94
CA LEU A 175 5.93 -12.82 -4.74
C LEU A 175 6.03 -12.44 -6.22
N GLY A 176 6.31 -11.18 -6.53
CA GLY A 176 6.46 -10.71 -7.90
C GLY A 176 7.60 -11.42 -8.63
N ALA A 177 8.74 -11.61 -7.97
CA ALA A 177 9.87 -12.35 -8.50
C ALA A 177 9.51 -13.82 -8.81
N ARG A 178 8.73 -14.47 -7.94
CA ARG A 178 8.24 -15.84 -8.17
C ARG A 178 7.20 -15.91 -9.29
N SER A 179 6.35 -14.88 -9.41
CA SER A 179 5.37 -14.76 -10.48
C SER A 179 6.04 -14.66 -11.85
N ILE A 180 7.03 -13.77 -12.01
CA ILE A 180 7.74 -13.60 -13.30
C ILE A 180 8.65 -14.78 -13.66
N ARG A 181 9.02 -15.63 -12.69
CA ARG A 181 9.74 -16.89 -12.91
C ARG A 181 8.82 -18.09 -13.16
N GLU A 182 7.53 -17.85 -13.31
CA GLU A 182 6.48 -18.87 -13.52
C GLU A 182 6.37 -19.94 -12.41
N GLU A 183 6.99 -19.71 -11.23
CA GLU A 183 6.91 -20.64 -10.10
C GLU A 183 5.46 -20.76 -9.57
N VAL A 184 4.70 -19.66 -9.63
CA VAL A 184 3.30 -19.61 -9.18
C VAL A 184 2.41 -20.45 -10.10
N ASP A 185 2.64 -20.41 -11.40
CA ASP A 185 1.87 -21.19 -12.38
C ASP A 185 2.27 -22.66 -12.36
N ALA A 186 3.55 -22.97 -12.15
CA ALA A 186 4.02 -24.33 -11.91
C ALA A 186 3.30 -24.98 -10.71
N MET A 187 3.11 -24.25 -9.60
CA MET A 187 2.33 -24.76 -8.45
C MET A 187 0.88 -25.08 -8.82
N ARG A 188 0.23 -24.25 -9.63
CA ARG A 188 -1.14 -24.49 -10.09
C ARG A 188 -1.23 -25.76 -10.93
N VAL A 189 -0.26 -26.01 -11.82
CA VAL A 189 -0.17 -27.23 -12.63
C VAL A 189 0.08 -28.47 -11.77
N MET A 190 0.87 -28.34 -10.69
CA MET A 190 1.09 -29.42 -9.71
C MET A 190 -0.11 -29.64 -8.77
N GLY A 191 -1.23 -28.94 -8.95
CA GLY A 191 -2.42 -29.05 -8.10
C GLY A 191 -2.27 -28.43 -6.71
N VAL A 192 -1.24 -27.60 -6.49
CA VAL A 192 -0.99 -26.92 -5.22
C VAL A 192 -1.59 -25.51 -5.27
N ASN A 193 -2.44 -25.17 -4.29
CA ASN A 193 -3.02 -23.84 -4.23
C ASN A 193 -1.97 -22.79 -3.82
N PRO A 194 -1.65 -21.79 -4.68
CA PRO A 194 -0.62 -20.79 -4.37
C PRO A 194 -1.02 -19.84 -3.25
N VAL A 195 -2.32 -19.57 -3.06
CA VAL A 195 -2.82 -18.73 -1.96
C VAL A 195 -2.53 -19.42 -0.63
N GLN A 196 -2.88 -20.69 -0.52
CA GLN A 196 -2.64 -21.46 0.70
C GLN A 196 -1.15 -21.53 1.04
N ARG A 197 -0.28 -21.76 0.05
CA ARG A 197 1.15 -22.00 0.28
C ARG A 197 2.00 -20.73 0.41
N LEU A 198 1.64 -19.64 -0.26
CA LEU A 198 2.44 -18.40 -0.25
C LEU A 198 1.84 -17.29 0.61
N VAL A 199 0.51 -17.17 0.66
CA VAL A 199 -0.18 -16.02 1.31
C VAL A 199 -0.47 -16.33 2.77
N THR A 200 -0.99 -17.51 3.08
CA THR A 200 -1.33 -17.92 4.46
C THR A 200 -0.19 -17.78 5.48
N PRO A 201 1.05 -18.27 5.24
CA PRO A 201 2.13 -18.12 6.22
C PRO A 201 2.54 -16.65 6.44
N ARG A 202 2.40 -15.79 5.41
CA ARG A 202 2.69 -14.35 5.53
C ARG A 202 1.59 -13.61 6.28
N LEU A 203 0.33 -13.99 6.04
CA LEU A 203 -0.80 -13.48 6.81
C LEU A 203 -0.65 -13.87 8.28
N ALA A 204 -0.29 -15.12 8.59
CA ALA A 204 0.02 -15.54 9.94
C ALA A 204 1.17 -14.73 10.54
N ALA A 205 2.26 -14.52 9.79
CA ALA A 205 3.40 -13.74 10.26
C ALA A 205 3.02 -12.28 10.60
N ILE A 206 2.26 -11.59 9.74
CA ILE A 206 1.89 -10.20 9.99
C ILE A 206 1.00 -10.03 11.21
N LEU A 207 0.15 -11.02 11.51
CA LEU A 207 -0.74 -11.00 12.68
C LEU A 207 0.05 -10.95 14.00
N PHE A 208 1.25 -11.55 14.03
CA PHE A 208 2.14 -11.51 15.19
C PHE A 208 3.11 -10.32 15.14
N VAL A 209 3.65 -10.00 13.97
CA VAL A 209 4.67 -8.95 13.84
C VAL A 209 4.07 -7.55 13.99
N SER A 210 2.88 -7.28 13.44
CA SER A 210 2.26 -5.95 13.50
C SER A 210 2.02 -5.41 14.93
N PRO A 211 1.45 -6.17 15.89
CA PRO A 211 1.27 -5.68 17.25
C PRO A 211 2.61 -5.49 17.97
N LEU A 212 3.58 -6.39 17.73
CA LEU A 212 4.91 -6.30 18.33
C LEU A 212 5.67 -5.06 17.83
N LEU A 213 5.59 -4.78 16.52
CA LEU A 213 6.17 -3.59 15.91
C LEU A 213 5.54 -2.31 16.48
N CYS A 214 4.22 -2.29 16.72
CA CYS A 214 3.53 -1.16 17.33
C CYS A 214 4.07 -0.85 18.73
N ILE A 215 4.15 -1.86 19.60
CA ILE A 215 4.66 -1.72 20.98
C ILE A 215 6.11 -1.22 20.95
N PHE A 216 6.91 -1.75 20.03
CA PHE A 216 8.29 -1.32 19.86
C PHE A 216 8.41 0.15 19.45
N ILE A 217 7.58 0.62 18.51
CA ILE A 217 7.54 2.04 18.10
C ILE A 217 7.08 2.93 19.26
N ILE A 218 6.06 2.52 20.03
CA ILE A 218 5.61 3.26 21.22
C ILE A 218 6.77 3.41 22.21
N PHE A 219 7.47 2.34 22.50
CA PHE A 219 8.60 2.34 23.43
C PHE A 219 9.71 3.28 22.98
N VAL A 220 10.17 3.16 21.73
CA VAL A 220 11.24 4.02 21.18
C VAL A 220 10.81 5.48 21.11
N GLY A 221 9.57 5.75 20.70
CA GLY A 221 9.03 7.11 20.59
C GLY A 221 8.92 7.82 21.94
N ILE A 222 8.40 7.14 22.97
CA ILE A 222 8.32 7.71 24.32
C ILE A 222 9.73 7.89 24.90
N PHE A 223 10.63 6.93 24.70
CA PHE A 223 12.00 7.04 25.20
C PHE A 223 12.74 8.23 24.58
N ALA A 224 12.60 8.44 23.27
CA ALA A 224 13.15 9.61 22.58
C ALA A 224 12.55 10.93 23.10
N GLY A 225 11.23 10.97 23.31
CA GLY A 225 10.54 12.12 23.88
C GLY A 225 10.99 12.46 25.30
N TYR A 226 11.21 11.44 26.13
CA TYR A 226 11.74 11.57 27.49
C TYR A 226 13.15 12.18 27.49
N LEU A 227 14.06 11.67 26.66
CA LEU A 227 15.43 12.18 26.57
C LEU A 227 15.47 13.67 26.21
N VAL A 228 14.62 14.10 25.28
CA VAL A 228 14.58 15.52 24.87
C VAL A 228 13.90 16.41 25.90
N ASN A 229 12.85 15.93 26.56
CA ASN A 229 12.18 16.72 27.61
C ASN A 229 13.11 16.99 28.80
N VAL A 230 13.80 15.95 29.28
CA VAL A 230 14.76 16.07 30.39
C VAL A 230 16.02 16.82 29.98
N GLY A 231 16.57 16.53 28.79
CA GLY A 231 17.85 17.09 28.36
C GLY A 231 17.78 18.54 27.86
N PHE A 232 16.71 18.92 27.15
CA PHE A 232 16.64 20.21 26.45
C PHE A 232 15.50 21.13 26.92
N GLN A 233 14.41 20.60 27.47
CA GLN A 233 13.26 21.41 27.92
C GLN A 233 13.28 21.71 29.43
N GLY A 234 14.30 21.24 30.16
CA GLY A 234 14.43 21.48 31.60
C GLY A 234 13.38 20.78 32.45
N GLY A 235 12.69 19.76 31.91
CA GLY A 235 11.71 18.96 32.63
C GLY A 235 12.37 18.08 33.69
N THR A 236 11.75 17.93 34.86
CA THR A 236 12.26 17.01 35.87
C THR A 236 11.90 15.57 35.48
N PRO A 237 12.86 14.61 35.52
CA PRO A 237 12.61 13.20 35.19
C PRO A 237 11.40 12.61 35.91
N GLY A 238 11.27 12.92 37.20
CA GLY A 238 10.17 12.45 38.05
C GLY A 238 8.80 12.97 37.61
N SER A 239 8.71 14.25 37.20
CA SER A 239 7.45 14.83 36.71
C SER A 239 6.99 14.22 35.39
N TYR A 240 7.94 13.93 34.47
CA TYR A 240 7.60 13.33 33.19
C TYR A 240 7.02 11.93 33.37
N LEU A 241 7.70 11.10 34.16
CA LEU A 241 7.30 9.70 34.35
C LEU A 241 6.03 9.56 35.19
N SER A 242 5.87 10.41 36.22
CA SER A 242 4.64 10.42 37.04
C SER A 242 3.42 10.90 36.25
N SER A 243 3.56 11.97 35.46
CA SER A 243 2.46 12.44 34.60
C SER A 243 2.14 11.45 33.50
N PHE A 244 3.16 10.86 32.86
CA PHE A 244 2.92 9.79 31.89
C PHE A 244 2.17 8.61 32.53
N ALA A 245 2.61 8.12 33.70
CA ALA A 245 1.96 7.00 34.38
C ALA A 245 0.54 7.33 34.88
N ALA A 246 0.26 8.59 35.24
CA ALA A 246 -1.05 9.01 35.71
C ALA A 246 -2.09 9.11 34.58
N PHE A 247 -1.66 9.43 33.36
CA PHE A 247 -2.56 9.66 32.22
C PHE A 247 -2.53 8.54 31.16
N ALA A 248 -1.46 7.75 31.10
CA ALA A 248 -1.36 6.64 30.15
C ALA A 248 -2.24 5.46 30.61
N ASN A 249 -3.34 5.22 29.88
CA ASN A 249 -4.20 4.08 30.14
C ASN A 249 -3.80 2.88 29.28
N VAL A 250 -3.97 1.68 29.84
CA VAL A 250 -3.82 0.42 29.08
C VAL A 250 -4.78 0.37 27.89
N SER A 251 -5.93 1.05 27.99
CA SER A 251 -6.90 1.18 26.90
C SER A 251 -6.31 1.87 25.66
N ASP A 252 -5.52 2.92 25.83
CA ASP A 252 -4.93 3.68 24.72
C ASP A 252 -3.95 2.81 23.92
N VAL A 253 -3.10 2.07 24.64
CA VAL A 253 -2.14 1.12 24.05
C VAL A 253 -2.88 -0.02 23.35
N THR A 254 -3.93 -0.56 23.98
CA THR A 254 -4.72 -1.66 23.40
C THR A 254 -5.39 -1.24 22.09
N VAL A 255 -5.96 -0.03 22.04
CA VAL A 255 -6.55 0.52 20.82
C VAL A 255 -5.49 0.73 19.73
N ALA A 256 -4.32 1.28 20.08
CA ALA A 256 -3.23 1.49 19.13
C ALA A 256 -2.72 0.17 18.52
N VAL A 257 -2.57 -0.86 19.36
CA VAL A 257 -2.16 -2.21 18.95
C VAL A 257 -3.23 -2.84 18.04
N LEU A 258 -4.51 -2.74 18.40
CA LEU A 258 -5.60 -3.30 17.60
C LEU A 258 -5.72 -2.61 16.23
N LYS A 259 -5.58 -1.28 16.18
CA LYS A 259 -5.49 -0.52 14.91
C LYS A 259 -4.35 -1.07 14.04
N THR A 260 -3.15 -1.13 14.61
CA THR A 260 -1.95 -1.57 13.87
C THR A 260 -2.05 -3.01 13.40
N TRP A 261 -2.68 -3.88 14.19
CA TRP A 261 -2.95 -5.26 13.83
C TRP A 261 -3.84 -5.35 12.58
N LEU A 262 -4.94 -4.58 12.54
CA LEU A 262 -5.80 -4.48 11.35
C LEU A 262 -5.05 -3.92 10.14
N PHE A 263 -4.19 -2.91 10.36
CA PHE A 263 -3.39 -2.30 9.30
C PHE A 263 -2.43 -3.30 8.65
N GLY A 264 -1.75 -4.12 9.47
CA GLY A 264 -0.86 -5.17 8.97
C GLY A 264 -1.58 -6.18 8.08
N VAL A 265 -2.77 -6.61 8.49
CA VAL A 265 -3.62 -7.52 7.71
C VAL A 265 -4.00 -6.93 6.35
N VAL A 266 -4.47 -5.67 6.33
CA VAL A 266 -4.87 -5.02 5.08
C VAL A 266 -3.66 -4.89 4.15
N VAL A 267 -2.53 -4.43 4.66
CA VAL A 267 -1.31 -4.24 3.88
C VAL A 267 -0.78 -5.54 3.30
N ILE A 268 -0.70 -6.61 4.10
CA ILE A 268 -0.14 -7.88 3.60
C ILE A 268 -1.02 -8.46 2.48
N LEU A 269 -2.34 -8.30 2.58
CA LEU A 269 -3.27 -8.80 1.57
C LEU A 269 -3.14 -8.00 0.27
N VAL A 270 -2.99 -6.67 0.36
CA VAL A 270 -2.69 -5.82 -0.81
C VAL A 270 -1.36 -6.22 -1.44
N ALA A 271 -0.31 -6.42 -0.64
CA ALA A 271 1.01 -6.83 -1.13
C ALA A 271 1.00 -8.19 -1.83
N CYS A 272 0.34 -9.17 -1.23
CA CYS A 272 0.19 -10.50 -1.81
C CYS A 272 -0.62 -10.45 -3.11
N GLN A 273 -1.71 -9.67 -3.16
CA GLN A 273 -2.50 -9.54 -4.38
C GLN A 273 -1.66 -8.94 -5.52
N ARG A 274 -1.02 -7.79 -5.28
CA ARG A 274 -0.24 -7.10 -6.31
C ARG A 274 0.99 -7.93 -6.74
N GLY A 275 1.65 -8.60 -5.78
CA GLY A 275 2.79 -9.47 -6.06
C GLY A 275 2.43 -10.70 -6.91
N LEU A 276 1.30 -11.36 -6.65
CA LEU A 276 0.81 -12.50 -7.45
C LEU A 276 0.34 -12.10 -8.85
N GLU A 277 -0.01 -10.83 -9.05
CA GLU A 277 -0.49 -10.30 -10.33
C GLU A 277 0.63 -9.66 -11.17
N ALA A 278 1.87 -9.63 -10.66
CA ALA A 278 3.02 -9.06 -11.36
C ALA A 278 3.34 -9.83 -12.64
N LYS A 279 3.49 -9.09 -13.76
CA LYS A 279 3.75 -9.60 -15.12
C LYS A 279 4.68 -8.67 -15.88
N GLY A 280 5.37 -9.16 -16.89
CA GLY A 280 6.23 -8.32 -17.75
C GLY A 280 7.65 -8.12 -17.21
N GLY A 281 8.21 -9.14 -16.57
CA GLY A 281 9.59 -9.15 -16.10
C GLY A 281 9.88 -8.21 -14.93
N ALA A 282 11.13 -7.78 -14.79
CA ALA A 282 11.59 -6.99 -13.62
C ALA A 282 10.84 -5.65 -13.45
N ARG A 283 10.45 -5.00 -14.57
CA ARG A 283 9.70 -3.74 -14.52
C ARG A 283 8.31 -3.93 -13.91
N GLY A 284 7.63 -5.02 -14.27
CA GLY A 284 6.34 -5.38 -13.69
C GLY A 284 6.36 -5.64 -12.19
N VAL A 285 7.48 -6.15 -11.67
CA VAL A 285 7.68 -6.31 -10.21
C VAL A 285 7.77 -4.95 -9.53
N ALA A 286 8.54 -4.01 -10.09
CA ALA A 286 8.64 -2.66 -9.56
C ALA A 286 7.28 -1.93 -9.58
N ASP A 287 6.50 -2.09 -10.65
CA ASP A 287 5.15 -1.51 -10.76
C ASP A 287 4.20 -2.10 -9.71
N ALA A 288 4.26 -3.41 -9.48
CA ALA A 288 3.48 -4.08 -8.43
C ALA A 288 3.87 -3.61 -7.02
N VAL A 289 5.16 -3.37 -6.77
CA VAL A 289 5.66 -2.83 -5.49
C VAL A 289 5.16 -1.41 -5.28
N ASN A 290 5.29 -0.53 -6.26
CA ASN A 290 4.81 0.84 -6.16
C ASN A 290 3.29 0.89 -5.93
N ALA A 291 2.53 0.08 -6.67
CA ALA A 291 1.09 -0.05 -6.47
C ALA A 291 0.74 -0.57 -5.06
N THR A 292 1.52 -1.52 -4.54
CA THR A 292 1.34 -2.04 -3.17
C THR A 292 1.48 -0.94 -2.12
N VAL A 293 2.53 -0.14 -2.22
CA VAL A 293 2.80 0.93 -1.25
C VAL A 293 1.68 1.96 -1.29
N VAL A 294 1.32 2.44 -2.49
CA VAL A 294 0.29 3.48 -2.64
C VAL A 294 -1.06 2.97 -2.18
N ILE A 295 -1.53 1.83 -2.69
CA ILE A 295 -2.84 1.28 -2.34
C ILE A 295 -2.89 0.91 -0.86
N GLY A 296 -1.84 0.24 -0.35
CA GLY A 296 -1.78 -0.22 1.04
C GLY A 296 -1.77 0.94 2.03
N VAL A 297 -0.87 1.91 1.87
CA VAL A 297 -0.74 3.05 2.78
C VAL A 297 -1.99 3.93 2.74
N VAL A 298 -2.51 4.25 1.55
CA VAL A 298 -3.72 5.09 1.45
C VAL A 298 -4.92 4.40 2.08
N THR A 299 -5.12 3.10 1.81
CA THR A 299 -6.23 2.33 2.39
C THR A 299 -6.14 2.31 3.91
N VAL A 300 -4.94 2.08 4.46
CA VAL A 300 -4.74 2.08 5.90
C VAL A 300 -4.90 3.46 6.53
N MET A 301 -4.50 4.55 5.86
CA MET A 301 -4.71 5.91 6.38
C MET A 301 -6.18 6.28 6.45
N VAL A 302 -6.96 5.90 5.44
CA VAL A 302 -8.43 6.04 5.48
C VAL A 302 -9.00 5.21 6.63
N LEU A 303 -8.57 3.95 6.76
CA LEU A 303 -9.00 3.07 7.83
C LEU A 303 -8.63 3.62 9.22
N ASN A 304 -7.45 4.22 9.38
CA ASN A 304 -7.03 4.86 10.62
C ASN A 304 -7.96 6.01 11.01
N THR A 305 -8.35 6.83 10.03
CA THR A 305 -9.28 7.94 10.24
C THR A 305 -10.65 7.41 10.69
N VAL A 306 -11.17 6.40 10.00
CA VAL A 306 -12.47 5.78 10.33
C VAL A 306 -12.44 5.15 11.73
N ILE A 307 -11.44 4.33 12.04
CA ILE A 307 -11.34 3.69 13.36
C ILE A 307 -11.16 4.74 14.46
N THR A 308 -10.34 5.76 14.22
CA THR A 308 -10.15 6.85 15.20
C THR A 308 -11.46 7.57 15.48
N GLN A 309 -12.25 7.87 14.45
CA GLN A 309 -13.55 8.51 14.63
C GLN A 309 -14.55 7.62 15.39
N ILE A 310 -14.58 6.32 15.08
CA ILE A 310 -15.43 5.34 15.79
C ILE A 310 -15.03 5.25 17.26
N VAL A 311 -13.73 5.11 17.55
CA VAL A 311 -13.23 5.03 18.92
C VAL A 311 -13.57 6.30 19.70
N ALA A 312 -13.38 7.48 19.10
CA ALA A 312 -13.72 8.75 19.73
C ALA A 312 -15.22 8.88 20.03
N MET A 313 -16.08 8.26 19.22
CA MET A 313 -17.54 8.26 19.44
C MET A 313 -17.97 7.31 20.57
N PHE A 314 -17.36 6.12 20.69
CA PHE A 314 -17.75 5.12 21.68
C PHE A 314 -17.01 5.24 23.02
N MET A 315 -15.80 5.80 23.03
CA MET A 315 -15.01 6.06 24.22
C MET A 315 -14.80 7.56 24.36
N PRO A 316 -15.74 8.31 24.97
CA PRO A 316 -15.47 9.70 25.32
C PRO A 316 -14.30 9.72 26.30
N SER A 317 -13.17 10.27 25.85
CA SER A 317 -11.99 10.50 26.67
C SER A 317 -12.44 11.27 27.90
N LYS A 318 -12.37 10.65 29.09
CA LYS A 318 -12.53 11.39 30.34
C LYS A 318 -11.32 12.31 30.43
N VAL A 319 -11.50 13.55 29.98
CA VAL A 319 -10.63 14.66 30.36
C VAL A 319 -10.93 14.86 31.84
N GLY A 320 -10.12 14.21 32.68
CA GLY A 320 -10.11 14.41 34.13
C GLY A 320 -9.52 15.77 34.46
#